data_AF-A0A1I0HXI2-F1
#
_entry.id   AF-A0A1I0HXI2-F1
#
_cell.length_a   1.000
_cell.length_b   1.000
_cell.length_c   1.000
_cell.angle_alpha   90.00
_cell.angle_beta   90.00
_cell.angle_gamma   90.00
#
_symmetry.space_group_name_H-M   'P 1'
#
loop_
_entity.id
_entity.type
_entity.pdbx_description
1 polymer ?
#
loop_
_entity_poly.entity_id
_entity_poly.type
_entity_poly.pdbx_seq_one_letter_code
_entity_poly.pdbx_strand_id
1 'polypeptide(L)'
;MDEDLKKKVDIVVGLSRLAGGTLILVGSILVFVFTQAALDPNASIEINGVPTKDQTDKIVAAIFTALFPLIGLFLSFAPAKLLDKWAAKIIGRLS
;
A
#
# COMPACT_ATOMS: atom_id res chain seq x y z
N MET A 1 7.09 -6.41 -28.65
CA MET A 1 5.83 -6.37 -27.89
C MET A 1 4.82 -5.75 -28.82
N ASP A 2 3.69 -6.44 -29.07
CA ASP A 2 2.60 -5.89 -29.89
C ASP A 2 2.14 -4.54 -29.36
N GLU A 3 1.71 -3.65 -30.26
CA GLU A 3 1.24 -2.29 -29.89
C GLU A 3 0.06 -2.35 -28.90
N ASP A 4 -0.85 -3.31 -29.07
CA ASP A 4 -1.96 -3.53 -28.15
C ASP A 4 -1.50 -3.99 -26.76
N LEU A 5 -0.51 -4.89 -26.69
CA LEU A 5 0.05 -5.35 -25.43
C LEU A 5 0.80 -4.22 -24.72
N LYS A 6 1.54 -3.40 -25.48
CA LYS A 6 2.24 -2.22 -24.96
C LYS A 6 1.27 -1.23 -24.32
N LYS A 7 0.18 -0.90 -25.03
CA LYS A 7 -0.85 0.01 -24.52
C LYS A 7 -1.48 -0.49 -23.22
N LYS A 8 -1.78 -1.79 -23.13
CA LYS A 8 -2.31 -2.40 -21.89
C LYS A 8 -1.29 -2.31 -20.73
N VAL A 9 -0.03 -2.59 -21.01
CA VAL A 9 1.06 -2.48 -20.01
C VAL A 9 1.20 -1.05 -19.51
N ASP A 10 1.26 -0.07 -20.42
CA ASP A 10 1.40 1.35 -20.06
C ASP A 10 0.25 1.83 -19.15
N ILE A 11 -0.99 1.39 -19.43
CA ILE A 11 -2.16 1.68 -18.59
C ILE A 11 -1.99 1.07 -17.19
N VAL A 12 -1.64 -0.21 -17.10
CA VAL A 12 -1.45 -0.90 -15.81
C VAL A 12 -0.34 -0.26 -14.99
N VAL A 13 0.76 0.13 -15.63
CA VAL A 13 1.88 0.81 -14.97
C VAL A 13 1.47 2.21 -14.49
N GLY A 14 0.72 2.96 -15.31
CA GLY A 14 0.17 4.25 -14.93
C GLY A 14 -0.78 4.16 -13.73
N LEU A 15 -1.71 3.20 -13.76
CA LEU A 15 -2.63 2.93 -12.64
C LEU A 15 -1.87 2.47 -11.38
N SER A 16 -0.82 1.67 -11.53
CA SER A 16 0.01 1.24 -10.41
C SER A 16 0.68 2.43 -9.72
N ARG A 17 1.21 3.39 -10.49
CA ARG A 17 1.81 4.62 -9.94
C ARG A 17 0.80 5.49 -9.22
N LEU A 18 -0.41 5.63 -9.78
CA LEU A 18 -1.51 6.36 -9.15
C LEU A 18 -1.93 5.71 -7.83
N ALA A 19 -2.13 4.38 -7.85
CA ALA A 19 -2.43 3.61 -6.65
C ALA A 19 -1.31 3.75 -5.60
N GLY A 20 -0.06 3.72 -6.04
CA GLY A 20 1.09 3.97 -5.18
C GLY A 20 1.03 5.32 -4.48
N GLY A 21 0.72 6.39 -5.23
CA GLY A 21 0.63 7.74 -4.68
C GLY A 21 -0.48 7.86 -3.64
N THR A 22 -1.64 7.27 -3.92
CA THR A 22 -2.76 7.20 -2.97
C THR A 22 -2.39 6.40 -1.72
N LEU A 23 -1.70 5.26 -1.87
CA LEU A 23 -1.24 4.44 -0.74
C LEU A 23 -0.23 5.17 0.14
N ILE A 24 0.65 5.99 -0.44
CA ILE A 24 1.56 6.85 0.33
C ILE A 24 0.74 7.82 1.19
N LEU A 25 -0.22 8.53 0.60
CA LEU A 25 -1.02 9.54 1.32
C LEU A 25 -1.86 8.91 2.42
N VAL A 26 -2.71 7.93 2.08
CA VAL A 26 -3.60 7.26 3.04
C VAL A 26 -2.78 6.51 4.08
N GLY A 27 -1.74 5.79 3.66
CA GLY A 27 -0.86 5.05 4.54
C GLY A 27 -0.13 5.94 5.54
N SER A 28 0.37 7.10 5.11
CA SER A 28 1.03 8.05 6.02
C SER A 28 0.07 8.63 7.06
N ILE A 29 -1.18 8.93 6.67
CA ILE A 29 -2.23 9.36 7.60
C ILE A 29 -2.53 8.26 8.62
N LEU A 30 -2.66 7.01 8.18
CA LEU A 30 -2.91 5.88 9.06
C LEU A 30 -1.76 5.68 10.05
N VAL A 31 -0.51 5.67 9.58
CA VAL A 31 0.68 5.58 10.46
C VAL A 31 0.65 6.68 11.50
N PHE A 32 0.36 7.92 11.11
CA PHE A 32 0.29 9.05 12.04
C PHE A 32 -0.77 8.84 13.13
N VAL A 33 -1.99 8.46 12.75
CA VAL A 33 -3.09 8.21 13.69
C VAL A 33 -2.79 7.05 14.63
N PHE A 34 -2.33 5.90 14.10
CA PHE A 34 -2.04 4.73 14.92
C PHE A 34 -0.80 4.88 15.79
N THR A 35 0.19 5.64 15.35
CA THR A 35 1.34 6.00 16.20
C THR A 35 0.88 6.84 17.39
N GLN A 36 0.00 7.83 17.18
CA GLN A 36 -0.57 8.58 18.31
C GLN A 36 -1.39 7.68 19.25
N ALA A 37 -2.22 6.80 18.70
CA ALA A 37 -2.99 5.85 19.50
C ALA A 37 -2.10 4.89 20.31
N ALA A 38 -0.93 4.51 19.77
CA ALA A 38 0.05 3.67 20.47
C ALA A 38 0.80 4.41 21.58
N LEU A 39 0.99 5.72 21.45
CA LEU A 39 1.65 6.56 22.45
C LEU A 39 0.69 7.06 23.55
N ASP A 40 -0.63 7.06 23.30
CA ASP A 40 -1.64 7.41 24.29
C ASP A 40 -2.12 6.16 25.08
N PRO A 41 -1.87 6.11 26.40
CA PRO A 41 -2.34 5.02 27.26
C PRO A 41 -3.87 4.91 27.32
N ASN A 42 -4.58 6.04 27.12
CA ASN A 42 -6.04 6.11 27.26
C ASN A 42 -6.78 5.79 25.97
N ALA A 43 -6.14 5.95 24.82
CA ALA A 43 -6.71 5.58 23.53
C ALA A 43 -7.10 4.10 23.51
N SER A 44 -8.20 3.78 22.86
CA SER A 44 -8.62 2.39 22.59
C SER A 44 -8.74 2.20 21.09
N ILE A 45 -8.27 1.06 20.60
CA ILE A 45 -8.47 0.61 19.23
C ILE A 45 -9.42 -0.59 19.23
N GLU A 46 -10.08 -0.85 18.11
CA GLU A 46 -11.00 -1.98 17.98
C GLU A 46 -10.33 -3.10 17.20
N ILE A 47 -10.27 -4.30 17.78
CA ILE A 47 -9.76 -5.50 17.14
C ILE A 47 -10.88 -6.53 17.13
N ASN A 48 -11.30 -6.96 15.94
CA ASN A 48 -12.36 -7.96 15.75
C ASN A 48 -13.67 -7.60 16.47
N GLY A 49 -14.05 -6.32 16.56
CA GLY A 49 -15.26 -5.90 17.26
C GLY A 49 -15.07 -5.60 18.75
N VAL A 50 -13.89 -5.84 19.31
CA VAL A 50 -13.62 -5.69 20.75
C VAL A 50 -12.67 -4.50 20.98
N PRO A 51 -13.06 -3.51 21.80
CA PRO A 51 -12.17 -2.42 22.15
C PRO A 51 -11.04 -2.91 23.07
N THR A 52 -9.80 -2.64 22.67
CA THR A 52 -8.60 -2.96 23.43
C THR A 52 -7.79 -1.68 23.70
N LYS A 53 -7.18 -1.62 24.89
CA LYS A 53 -6.19 -0.60 25.26
C LYS A 53 -4.77 -1.17 25.30
N ASP A 54 -4.61 -2.45 24.98
CA ASP A 54 -3.32 -3.13 25.03
C ASP A 54 -2.29 -2.41 24.16
N GLN A 55 -1.12 -2.17 24.75
CA GLN A 55 -0.07 -1.40 24.08
C GLN A 55 0.56 -2.19 22.93
N THR A 56 0.68 -3.51 23.07
CA THR A 56 1.23 -4.39 22.04
C THR A 56 0.34 -4.36 20.80
N ASP A 57 -0.97 -4.51 21.01
CA ASP A 57 -1.97 -4.43 19.94
C ASP A 57 -1.90 -3.12 19.16
N LYS A 58 -1.78 -1.99 19.88
CA LYS A 58 -1.64 -0.66 19.26
C LYS A 58 -0.35 -0.51 18.46
N ILE A 59 0.78 -1.00 18.98
CA ILE A 59 2.06 -0.98 18.28
C ILE A 59 2.00 -1.83 17.01
N VAL A 60 1.40 -3.03 17.09
CA VAL A 60 1.22 -3.91 15.93
C VAL A 60 0.37 -3.24 14.86
N ALA A 61 -0.71 -2.54 15.23
CA ALA A 61 -1.53 -1.79 14.29
C ALA A 61 -0.74 -0.63 13.62
N ALA A 62 0.09 0.08 14.37
CA ALA A 62 0.98 1.12 13.83
C ALA A 62 2.01 0.53 12.84
N ILE A 63 2.62 -0.62 13.16
CA ILE A 63 3.56 -1.31 12.27
C ILE A 63 2.84 -1.79 11.00
N PHE A 64 1.65 -2.36 11.13
CA PHE A 64 0.87 -2.84 9.99
C PHE A 64 0.53 -1.71 9.03
N THR A 65 0.08 -0.57 9.56
CA THR A 65 -0.25 0.60 8.73
C THR A 65 0.97 1.18 8.01
N ALA A 66 2.19 0.98 8.52
CA ALA A 66 3.42 1.38 7.84
C ALA A 66 3.72 0.59 6.56
N LEU A 67 3.09 -0.57 6.35
CA LEU A 67 3.22 -1.31 5.09
C LEU A 67 2.59 -0.56 3.91
N PHE A 68 1.53 0.21 4.15
CA PHE A 68 0.83 0.96 3.10
C PHE A 68 1.71 2.00 2.41
N PRO A 69 2.37 2.94 3.13
CA PRO A 69 3.26 3.88 2.48
C PRO A 69 4.49 3.19 1.88
N LEU A 70 4.99 2.09 2.45
CA LEU A 70 6.10 1.34 1.86
C LEU A 70 5.74 0.70 0.52
N ILE A 71 4.58 0.05 0.43
CA ILE A 71 4.05 -0.49 -0.83
C ILE A 71 3.75 0.65 -1.81
N GLY A 72 3.21 1.77 -1.30
CA GLY A 72 2.94 2.95 -2.09
C GLY A 72 4.20 3.53 -2.74
N LEU A 73 5.28 3.67 -1.97
CA LEU A 73 6.61 4.08 -2.45
C LEU A 73 7.13 3.12 -3.51
N PHE A 74 7.01 1.80 -3.28
CA PHE A 74 7.40 0.81 -4.27
C PHE A 74 6.62 0.98 -5.58
N LEU A 75 5.29 1.10 -5.53
CA LEU A 75 4.48 1.23 -6.75
C LEU A 75 4.69 2.56 -7.49
N SER A 76 4.90 3.67 -6.76
CA SER A 76 5.13 4.99 -7.36
C SER A 76 6.53 5.14 -7.96
N PHE A 77 7.55 4.58 -7.30
CA PHE A 77 8.95 4.81 -7.64
C PHE A 77 9.69 3.59 -8.20
N ALA A 78 9.04 2.42 -8.30
CA ALA A 78 9.66 1.27 -8.94
C ALA A 78 10.07 1.60 -10.39
N PRO A 79 11.24 1.10 -10.84
CA PRO A 79 11.69 1.28 -12.20
C PRO A 79 10.62 0.78 -13.19
N ALA A 80 10.31 1.59 -14.21
CA ALA A 80 9.32 1.23 -15.23
C ALA A 80 9.60 -0.16 -15.81
N LYS A 81 10.86 -0.46 -16.15
CA LYS A 81 11.29 -1.77 -16.66
C LYS A 81 10.86 -2.96 -15.78
N LEU A 82 10.82 -2.80 -14.46
CA LEU A 82 10.35 -3.84 -13.54
C LEU A 82 8.83 -3.99 -13.63
N LEU A 83 8.09 -2.87 -13.52
CA LEU A 83 6.63 -2.88 -13.60
C LEU A 83 6.14 -3.35 -14.98
N ASP A 84 6.78 -2.94 -16.06
CA ASP A 84 6.49 -3.34 -17.43
C ASP A 84 6.65 -4.86 -17.60
N LYS A 85 7.75 -5.43 -17.09
CA LYS A 85 8.02 -6.88 -17.16
C LYS A 85 6.98 -7.68 -16.36
N TRP A 86 6.59 -7.19 -15.18
CA TRP A 86 5.58 -7.82 -14.36
C TRP A 86 4.19 -7.73 -15.00
N ALA A 87 3.80 -6.53 -15.46
CA ALA A 87 2.53 -6.31 -16.14
C ALA A 87 2.40 -7.16 -17.41
N ALA A 88 3.44 -7.18 -18.26
CA ALA A 88 3.45 -8.01 -19.46
C ALA A 88 3.31 -9.51 -19.13
N LYS A 89 3.99 -9.99 -18.07
CA LYS A 89 3.89 -11.39 -17.63
C LYS A 89 2.50 -11.74 -17.09
N ILE A 90 1.86 -10.82 -16.36
CA ILE A 90 0.50 -11.01 -15.82
C ILE A 90 -0.52 -11.02 -16.95
N ILE A 91 -0.48 -10.01 -17.83
CA ILE A 91 -1.39 -9.89 -18.97
C ILE A 91 -1.26 -11.12 -19.90
N GLY A 92 -0.04 -11.56 -20.18
CA GLY A 92 0.19 -12.75 -21.02
C GLY A 92 -0.25 -14.08 -20.39
N ARG A 93 -0.54 -14.12 -19.07
CA ARG A 93 -1.14 -15.30 -18.42
C ARG A 93 -2.67 -15.24 -18.35
N LEU A 94 -3.24 -14.05 -18.50
CA LEU A 94 -4.68 -13.80 -18.36
C LEU A 94 -5.40 -13.64 -19.70
N SER A 95 -4.64 -13.47 -20.79
CA SER A 95 -5.11 -13.45 -22.17
C SER A 95 -4.98 -14.82 -22.82
#